data_AF-A0A6F7W4N3-F1
#
_entry.id   AF-A0A6F7W4N3-F1
#
_cell.length_a   1.000
_cell.length_b   1.000
_cell.length_c   1.000
_cell.angle_alpha   90.00
_cell.angle_beta   90.00
_cell.angle_gamma   90.00
#
_symmetry.space_group_name_H-M   'P 1'
#
loop_
_entity.id
_entity.type
_entity.pdbx_description
1 polymer ?
#
loop_
_entity_poly.entity_id
_entity_poly.type
_entity_poly.pdbx_seq_one_letter_code
_entity_poly.pdbx_strand_id
1 'polypeptide(L)' 'MERWVKPQEFVELKEEAEEIGYAGVMSGPLVRSSYRAGRLYQQAIEQRNVAAASPAV' A
#
# COMPACT_ATOMS: atom_id res chain seq x y z
N MET A 1 19.52 2.35 -17.85
CA MET A 1 18.48 1.55 -18.53
C MET A 1 17.13 2.02 -18.03
N GLU A 2 16.18 2.28 -18.91
CA GLU A 2 14.82 2.69 -18.56
C GLU A 2 13.88 1.52 -18.92
N ARG A 3 13.26 0.91 -17.91
CA ARG A 3 12.31 -0.21 -18.06
C ARG A 3 10.91 0.31 -17.79
N TRP A 4 10.01 0.07 -18.73
CA TRP A 4 8.58 0.28 -18.54
C TRP A 4 7.99 -0.95 -17.84
N VAL A 5 7.46 -0.72 -16.65
CA VAL A 5 6.90 -1.76 -15.78
C VAL A 5 5.50 -2.13 -16.26
N LYS A 6 5.22 -3.43 -16.38
CA LYS A 6 3.88 -3.91 -16.76
C LYS A 6 2.89 -3.60 -15.63
N PRO A 7 1.61 -3.34 -15.94
CA PRO A 7 0.60 -3.10 -14.91
C PRO A 7 0.55 -4.18 -13.81
N GLN A 8 0.78 -5.45 -14.16
CA GLN A 8 0.77 -6.56 -13.21
C GLN A 8 1.88 -6.45 -12.15
N GLU A 9 3.06 -5.98 -12.53
CA GLU A 9 4.18 -5.84 -11.59
C GLU A 9 3.87 -4.78 -10.52
N PHE A 10 3.06 -3.76 -10.82
CA PHE A 10 2.60 -2.83 -9.78
C PHE A 10 1.66 -3.50 -8.77
N VAL A 11 0.85 -4.48 -9.19
CA VAL A 11 -0.01 -5.25 -8.30
C VAL A 11 0.83 -6.13 -7.39
N GLU A 12 1.82 -6.84 -7.95
CA GLU A 12 2.76 -7.68 -7.19
C GLU A 12 3.53 -6.85 -6.15
N LEU A 13 4.02 -5.66 -6.52
CA LEU A 13 4.69 -4.74 -5.58
C LEU A 13 3.75 -4.23 -4.47
N LYS A 14 2.45 -4.09 -4.77
CA LYS A 14 1.46 -3.70 -3.75
C LYS A 14 1.29 -4.82 -2.73
N GLU A 15 1.13 -6.05 -3.21
CA GLU A 15 0.98 -7.26 -2.38
C GLU A 15 2.22 -7.47 -1.50
N GLU A 16 3.42 -7.39 -2.09
CA GLU A 16 4.69 -7.50 -1.35
C GLU A 16 4.79 -6.44 -0.24
N ALA A 17 4.44 -5.18 -0.52
CA ALA A 17 4.45 -4.13 0.49
C ALA A 17 3.40 -4.34 1.59
N GLU A 18 2.24 -4.91 1.26
CA GLU A 18 1.22 -5.30 2.24
C GLU A 18 1.74 -6.45 3.13
N GLU A 19 2.45 -7.44 2.56
CA GLU A 19 3.09 -8.53 3.30
C GLU A 19 4.23 -8.05 4.21
N ILE A 20 4.99 -7.04 3.79
CA ILE A 20 6.01 -6.36 4.62
C ILE A 20 5.36 -5.66 5.84
N GLY A 21 4.06 -5.34 5.78
CA GLY A 21 3.31 -4.72 6.87
C GLY A 21 3.17 -3.20 6.74
N TYR A 22 3.32 -2.63 5.55
CA TYR A 22 2.95 -1.24 5.32
C TYR A 22 1.44 -1.06 5.54
N ALA A 23 1.05 -0.14 6.42
CA ALA A 23 -0.35 0.08 6.77
C ALA A 23 -1.22 0.60 5.62
N GLY A 24 -0.62 1.20 4.59
CA GLY A 24 -1.32 1.66 3.39
C GLY A 24 -0.38 1.81 2.21
N VAL A 25 -0.74 1.22 1.07
CA VAL A 25 0.09 1.19 -0.14
C VAL A 25 -0.75 1.55 -1.38
N MET A 26 -0.20 2.39 -2.26
CA MET A 26 -0.71 2.58 -3.62
C MET A 26 0.42 2.35 -4.62
N SER A 27 0.20 1.43 -5.55
CA SER A 27 1.17 1.08 -6.59
C SER A 27 0.48 1.12 -7.95
N GLY A 28 1.07 1.84 -8.90
CA GLY A 28 0.54 1.99 -10.25
C GLY A 28 1.33 2.99 -11.10
N PRO A 29 1.23 2.92 -12.43
CA PRO A 29 2.09 3.70 -13.34
C PRO A 29 1.92 5.22 -13.21
N LEU A 30 0.73 5.68 -12.82
CA LEU A 30 0.40 7.10 -12.68
C LEU A 30 0.41 7.58 -11.22
N VAL A 31 0.72 6.72 -10.27
CA VAL A 31 0.76 7.11 -8.85
C VAL A 31 1.88 8.13 -8.64
N ARG A 32 1.61 9.11 -7.79
CA ARG A 32 2.55 10.16 -7.34
C ARG A 32 2.39 10.31 -5.84
N SER A 33 3.33 11.01 -5.20
CA SER A 33 3.38 11.14 -3.73
C SER A 33 2.08 11.64 -3.10
N SER A 34 1.34 12.55 -3.76
CA SER A 34 0.07 13.10 -3.25
C SER A 34 -1.19 12.42 -3.81
N TYR A 35 -1.04 11.44 -4.70
CA TYR A 35 -2.18 10.81 -5.37
C TYR A 35 -3.07 10.12 -4.34
N ARG A 36 -4.31 10.61 -4.19
CA ARG A 36 -5.31 10.08 -3.25
C ARG A 36 -4.79 9.95 -1.80
N ALA A 37 -3.87 10.82 -1.39
CA ALA A 37 -3.23 10.76 -0.07
C ALA A 37 -4.23 10.75 1.10
N GLY A 38 -5.34 11.50 1.00
CA GLY A 38 -6.39 11.49 2.04
C GLY A 38 -7.04 10.11 2.23
N ARG A 39 -7.34 9.42 1.12
CA ARG A 39 -7.89 8.05 1.16
C ARG A 39 -6.85 7.05 1.67
N LEU A 40 -5.61 7.18 1.22
CA LEU A 40 -4.50 6.33 1.68
C LEU A 40 -4.28 6.47 3.19
N TYR A 41 -4.35 7.69 3.70
CA TYR A 41 -4.24 7.95 5.14
C TYR A 41 -5.37 7.28 5.92
N GLN A 42 -6.63 7.42 5.49
CA GLN A 42 -7.77 6.74 6.13
C GLN A 42 -7.57 5.23 6.18
N GLN A 43 -7.20 4.61 5.05
CA GLN A 43 -6.89 3.17 4.97
C GLN A 43 -5.78 2.76 5.95
N ALA A 44 -4.72 3.56 6.05
CA ALA A 44 -3.62 3.28 6.98
C ALA A 44 -4.02 3.39 8.46
N ILE A 45 -4.89 4.32 8.81
CA ILE A 45 -5.43 4.44 10.16
C ILE A 45 -6.32 3.24 10.49
N GLU A 46 -7.21 2.85 9.57
CA GLU A 46 -8.06 1.67 9.72
C GLU A 46 -7.23 0.40 9.93
N GLN A 47 -6.21 0.17 9.10
CA GLN A 47 -5.33 -1.00 9.20
C GLN A 47 -4.57 -1.05 10.53
N ARG A 48 -4.07 0.10 11.01
CA ARG A 48 -3.40 0.20 12.31
C ARG A 48 -4.32 -0.10 13.48
N ASN A 49 -5.57 0.35 13.41
CA ASN A 49 -6.56 0.08 14.46
C ASN A 49 -6.90 -1.42 14.51
N VAL A 50 -7.03 -2.08 13.37
CA VAL A 50 -7.22 -3.54 13.30
C VAL A 50 -6.02 -4.29 13.90
N ALA A 51 -4.80 -3.88 13.56
CA ALA A 51 -3.59 -4.48 14.11
C ALA A 51 -3.49 -4.30 15.64
N ALA A 52 -3.86 -3.13 16.16
CA ALA A 52 -3.86 -2.84 17.59
C ALA A 52 -4.96 -3.57 18.38
N ALA A 53 -6.08 -3.89 17.73
CA ALA A 53 -7.21 -4.59 18.34
C ALA A 53 -7.05 -6.12 18.37
N SER A 54 -6.05 -6.68 17.69
CA SER A 54 -5.74 -8.10 17.75
C SER A 54 -5.12 -8.43 19.12
N PRO A 55 -5.77 -9.22 19.99
CA PRO A 55 -5.16 -9.59 21.26
C PRO A 55 -3.97 -10.48 20.94
N ALA A 56 -2.79 -10.09 21.46
CA ALA A 56 -1.64 -10.98 21.49
C ALA A 56 -2.07 -12.27 22.18
N VAL A 57 -2.07 -13.38 21.44
CA VAL A 57 -2.16 -14.73 21.98
C VAL A 57 -0.84 -15.05 22.66
#